data_AF-A0A7V7BSQ6-F1
#
_entry.id   AF-A0A7V7BSQ6-F1
#
_cell.length_a   1.000
_cell.length_b   1.000
_cell.length_c   1.000
_cell.angle_alpha   90.00
_cell.angle_beta   90.00
_cell.angle_gamma   90.00
#
_symmetry.space_group_name_H-M   'P 1'
#
loop_
_entity.id
_entity.type
_entity.pdbx_description
1 polymer ?
#
loop_
_entity_poly.entity_id
_entity_poly.type
_entity_poly.pdbx_seq_one_letter_code
_entity_poly.pdbx_strand_id
1 'polypeptide(L)'
;MNECSYDSYVEHPRYGRKPRITGLNPVNDYRRVFLHWHSGDDCRIPNTAVEADLSRQSPAAVPVTHYFDVKRACRDCGRPFIFYALEQKHWYEELGFCLEADCVRCPQCRKKQQGIARMRERYEELFHVADRSPEQELEMAECCLALMQESVFHPRQIERVRMLLNRVADTHRQDSRFANLVARLEKFVRTKDGGSR
;
A
#
# COMPACT_ATOMS: atom_id res chain seq x y z
N MET A 1 -21.37 26.14 7.16
CA MET A 1 -20.46 25.24 6.44
C MET A 1 -19.54 24.62 7.49
N ASN A 2 -19.72 23.35 7.84
CA ASN A 2 -18.98 22.71 8.93
C ASN A 2 -17.51 22.50 8.51
N GLU A 3 -16.61 23.28 9.09
CA GLU A 3 -15.17 23.30 8.77
C GLU A 3 -14.34 22.15 9.36
N CYS A 4 -14.94 21.12 9.98
CA CYS A 4 -14.18 20.11 10.74
C CYS A 4 -14.54 18.66 10.35
N SER A 5 -14.44 18.29 9.06
CA SER A 5 -14.82 16.94 8.58
C SER A 5 -13.64 16.06 8.14
N TYR A 6 -12.42 16.59 7.95
CA TYR A 6 -11.31 15.85 7.34
C TYR A 6 -10.13 15.57 8.28
N ASP A 7 -10.23 15.92 9.56
CA ASP A 7 -9.13 15.71 10.50
C ASP A 7 -8.88 14.24 10.81
N SER A 8 -9.91 13.39 10.66
CA SER A 8 -9.82 11.94 10.79
C SER A 8 -9.33 11.22 9.53
N TYR A 9 -9.15 11.94 8.42
CA TYR A 9 -8.74 11.35 7.15
C TYR A 9 -7.23 11.05 7.15
N VAL A 10 -6.86 9.95 6.50
CA VAL A 10 -5.47 9.60 6.29
C VAL A 10 -4.79 10.67 5.44
N GLU A 11 -3.68 11.19 5.93
CA GLU A 11 -2.86 12.16 5.22
C GLU A 11 -2.19 11.54 3.99
N HIS A 12 -2.47 12.13 2.83
CA HIS A 12 -1.84 11.78 1.57
C HIS A 12 -0.48 12.49 1.45
N PRO A 13 0.61 11.77 1.12
CA PRO A 13 1.98 12.32 1.17
C PRO A 13 2.20 13.52 0.24
N ARG A 14 1.44 13.64 -0.84
CA ARG A 14 1.56 14.74 -1.82
C ARG A 14 0.48 15.81 -1.68
N TYR A 15 -0.69 15.45 -1.15
CA TYR A 15 -1.90 16.27 -1.27
C TYR A 15 -2.50 16.68 0.08
N GLY A 16 -1.95 16.17 1.19
CA GLY A 16 -2.44 16.44 2.53
C GLY A 16 -3.70 15.63 2.84
N ARG A 17 -4.55 16.19 3.71
CA ARG A 17 -5.79 15.52 4.18
C ARG A 17 -7.08 16.19 3.71
N LYS A 18 -6.99 17.42 3.19
CA LYS A 18 -8.13 18.21 2.76
C LYS A 18 -8.37 18.05 1.25
N PRO A 19 -9.60 18.24 0.77
CA PRO A 19 -9.90 18.26 -0.66
C PRO A 19 -9.18 19.41 -1.37
N ARG A 20 -8.86 19.23 -2.64
CA ARG A 20 -8.25 20.23 -3.51
C ARG A 20 -9.33 20.92 -4.33
N ILE A 21 -9.76 22.08 -3.84
CA ILE A 21 -10.76 22.88 -4.54
C ILE A 21 -10.15 23.47 -5.81
N THR A 22 -10.75 23.14 -6.95
CA THR A 22 -10.42 23.69 -8.28
C THR A 22 -11.49 24.68 -8.77
N GLY A 23 -12.68 24.64 -8.16
CA GLY A 23 -13.86 25.40 -8.63
C GLY A 23 -14.63 24.70 -9.75
N LEU A 24 -14.12 23.57 -10.27
CA LEU A 24 -14.74 22.82 -11.35
C LEU A 24 -15.65 21.72 -10.79
N ASN A 25 -16.90 21.68 -11.25
CA ASN A 25 -17.93 20.74 -10.76
C ASN A 25 -18.90 20.30 -11.88
N PRO A 26 -18.40 19.62 -12.91
CA PRO A 26 -19.21 19.18 -14.03
C PRO A 26 -20.23 18.15 -13.58
N VAL A 27 -21.41 18.18 -14.19
CA VAL A 27 -22.48 17.20 -13.97
C VAL A 27 -22.41 16.18 -15.09
N ASN A 28 -22.56 14.89 -14.74
CA ASN A 28 -22.62 13.83 -15.73
C ASN A 28 -23.86 14.03 -16.61
N ASP A 29 -23.64 14.26 -17.91
CA ASP A 29 -24.72 14.44 -18.89
C ASP A 29 -24.81 13.29 -19.89
N TYR A 30 -23.93 12.29 -19.76
CA TYR A 30 -23.81 11.12 -20.64
C TYR A 30 -23.68 11.46 -22.14
N ARG A 31 -23.28 12.69 -22.46
CA ARG A 31 -23.11 13.19 -23.83
C ARG A 31 -21.70 13.72 -24.05
N ARG A 32 -21.28 14.66 -23.20
CA ARG A 32 -19.98 15.33 -23.26
C ARG A 32 -19.18 15.13 -21.98
N VAL A 33 -19.86 14.96 -20.85
CA VAL A 33 -19.25 14.72 -19.55
C VAL A 33 -19.56 13.29 -19.15
N PHE A 34 -18.52 12.47 -19.13
CA PHE A 34 -18.56 11.13 -18.56
C PHE A 34 -17.72 11.13 -17.29
N LEU A 35 -18.37 10.83 -16.16
CA LEU A 35 -17.71 10.76 -14.86
C LEU A 35 -17.42 9.31 -14.48
N HIS A 36 -16.35 9.11 -13.72
CA HIS A 36 -15.88 7.79 -13.33
C HIS A 36 -16.97 6.99 -12.57
N TRP A 37 -17.28 5.77 -13.03
CA TRP A 37 -18.38 4.97 -12.48
C TRP A 37 -18.14 4.49 -11.05
N HIS A 38 -16.88 4.34 -10.62
CA HIS A 38 -16.54 4.09 -9.20
C HIS A 38 -16.74 5.30 -8.28
N SER A 39 -17.08 6.46 -8.82
CA SER A 39 -17.18 7.71 -8.08
C SER A 39 -18.61 8.23 -8.18
N GLY A 40 -19.56 7.66 -7.44
CA GLY A 40 -20.93 8.16 -7.37
C GLY A 40 -21.03 9.56 -6.72
N ASP A 41 -22.18 10.21 -6.87
CA ASP A 41 -22.42 11.56 -6.33
C ASP A 41 -22.31 11.62 -4.79
N ASP A 42 -22.53 10.50 -4.12
CA ASP A 42 -22.42 10.32 -2.67
C ASP A 42 -20.98 10.41 -2.14
N CYS A 43 -20.00 10.05 -2.97
CA CYS A 43 -18.59 9.99 -2.57
C CYS A 43 -17.72 11.08 -3.21
N ARG A 44 -18.14 11.70 -4.32
CA ARG A 44 -17.44 12.83 -4.92
C ARG A 44 -17.46 14.06 -4.01
N ILE A 45 -16.37 14.80 -4.01
CA ILE A 45 -16.28 16.08 -3.30
C ILE A 45 -16.50 17.20 -4.33
N PRO A 46 -17.57 18.01 -4.22
CA PRO A 46 -17.87 19.05 -5.20
C PRO A 46 -16.74 20.07 -5.35
N ASN A 47 -16.65 20.68 -6.54
CA ASN A 47 -15.67 21.73 -6.87
C ASN A 47 -14.20 21.28 -6.82
N THR A 48 -13.93 19.98 -6.94
CA THR A 48 -12.56 19.40 -6.93
C THR A 48 -12.16 18.80 -8.28
N ALA A 49 -13.00 18.93 -9.30
CA ALA A 49 -12.79 18.21 -10.54
C ALA A 49 -11.53 18.69 -11.28
N VAL A 50 -10.89 17.76 -11.99
CA VAL A 50 -9.78 18.01 -12.91
C VAL A 50 -10.10 17.33 -14.23
N GLU A 51 -9.84 18.02 -15.33
CA GLU A 51 -10.03 17.49 -16.69
C GLU A 51 -9.05 16.34 -16.99
N ALA A 52 -9.57 15.29 -17.62
CA ALA A 52 -8.79 14.18 -18.11
C ALA A 52 -8.15 14.51 -19.46
N ASP A 53 -6.99 13.90 -19.73
CA ASP A 53 -6.42 13.85 -21.07
C ASP A 53 -6.81 12.53 -21.72
N LEU A 54 -7.86 12.58 -22.55
CA LEU A 54 -8.42 11.38 -23.17
C LEU A 54 -7.43 10.67 -24.10
N SER A 55 -6.44 11.39 -24.64
CA SER A 55 -5.41 10.79 -25.49
C SER A 55 -4.44 9.88 -24.73
N ARG A 56 -4.43 10.00 -23.39
CA ARG A 56 -3.55 9.26 -22.49
C ARG A 56 -4.25 8.15 -21.72
N GLN A 57 -5.57 8.04 -21.84
CA GLN A 57 -6.31 6.94 -21.23
C GLN A 57 -6.09 5.65 -21.99
N SER A 58 -6.03 4.55 -21.26
CA SER A 58 -6.11 3.22 -21.87
C SER A 58 -7.47 3.07 -22.59
N PRO A 59 -7.53 2.36 -23.73
CA PRO A 59 -8.77 2.17 -24.47
C PRO A 59 -9.90 1.64 -23.58
N ALA A 60 -11.05 2.32 -23.61
CA ALA A 60 -12.24 1.96 -22.85
C ALA A 60 -13.49 2.27 -23.68
N ALA A 61 -14.59 1.56 -23.39
CA ALA A 61 -15.87 1.78 -24.08
C ALA A 61 -16.44 3.18 -23.82
N VAL A 62 -16.20 3.72 -22.62
CA VAL A 62 -16.62 5.07 -22.23
C VAL A 62 -15.42 5.76 -21.58
N PRO A 63 -14.96 6.90 -22.12
CA PRO A 63 -13.85 7.63 -21.52
C PRO A 63 -14.29 8.28 -20.20
N VAL A 64 -13.33 8.61 -19.35
CA VAL A 64 -13.59 9.42 -18.15
C VAL A 64 -13.11 10.83 -18.44
N THR A 65 -14.03 11.79 -18.56
CA THR A 65 -13.68 13.16 -18.97
C THR A 65 -13.15 14.01 -17.83
N HIS A 66 -13.54 13.69 -16.60
CA HIS A 66 -13.14 14.43 -15.41
C HIS A 66 -12.97 13.49 -14.22
N TYR A 67 -11.96 13.76 -13.40
CA TYR A 67 -11.76 13.10 -12.10
C TYR A 67 -12.11 14.06 -10.99
N PHE A 68 -12.65 13.54 -9.89
CA PHE A 68 -12.97 14.31 -8.67
C PHE A 68 -12.10 13.85 -7.52
N ASP A 69 -11.91 14.67 -6.49
CA ASP A 69 -11.53 14.11 -5.20
C ASP A 69 -12.67 13.24 -4.69
N VAL A 70 -12.36 12.03 -4.24
CA VAL A 70 -13.36 11.04 -3.85
C VAL A 70 -13.10 10.53 -2.44
N LYS A 71 -14.14 10.55 -1.61
CA LYS A 71 -14.10 9.97 -0.26
C LYS A 71 -14.10 8.44 -0.36
N ARG A 72 -13.19 7.80 0.36
CA ARG A 72 -13.04 6.34 0.45
C ARG A 72 -12.82 5.90 1.88
N ALA A 73 -13.11 4.63 2.16
CA ALA A 73 -12.71 3.95 3.39
C ALA A 73 -11.65 2.88 3.04
N CYS A 74 -10.55 2.85 3.79
CA CYS A 74 -9.48 1.90 3.51
C CYS A 74 -9.92 0.48 3.87
N ARG A 75 -9.84 -0.46 2.93
CA ARG A 75 -10.18 -1.87 3.17
C ARG A 75 -9.33 -2.53 4.27
N ASP A 76 -8.07 -2.12 4.42
CA ASP A 76 -7.14 -2.73 5.39
C ASP A 76 -7.26 -2.11 6.80
N CYS A 77 -7.31 -0.78 6.93
CA CYS A 77 -7.30 -0.11 8.24
C CYS A 77 -8.63 0.56 8.62
N GLY A 78 -9.64 0.52 7.76
CA GLY A 78 -10.97 1.15 7.98
C GLY A 78 -10.98 2.68 7.92
N ARG A 79 -9.84 3.35 8.09
CA ARG A 79 -9.78 4.82 8.15
C ARG A 79 -10.24 5.48 6.84
N PRO A 80 -10.93 6.62 6.91
CA PRO A 80 -11.32 7.38 5.73
C PRO A 80 -10.08 8.00 5.06
N PHE A 81 -10.11 8.13 3.74
CA PHE A 81 -9.08 8.82 2.97
C PHE A 81 -9.69 9.42 1.69
N ILE A 82 -8.94 10.32 1.04
CA ILE A 82 -9.31 10.90 -0.25
C ILE A 82 -8.50 10.21 -1.34
N PHE A 83 -9.17 9.69 -2.37
CA PHE A 83 -8.55 9.39 -3.65
C PHE A 83 -8.62 10.64 -4.51
N TYR A 84 -7.50 11.33 -4.67
CA TYR A 84 -7.48 12.67 -5.25
C TYR A 84 -7.71 12.65 -6.76
N ALA A 85 -8.33 13.69 -7.32
CA ALA A 85 -8.52 13.84 -8.77
C ALA A 85 -7.17 13.79 -9.51
N LEU A 86 -6.16 14.47 -8.98
CA LEU A 86 -4.80 14.45 -9.52
C LEU A 86 -4.12 13.09 -9.36
N GLU A 87 -4.49 12.31 -8.34
CA GLU A 87 -3.99 10.95 -8.16
C GLU A 87 -4.59 10.00 -9.20
N GLN A 88 -5.90 10.10 -9.45
CA GLN A 88 -6.60 9.39 -10.51
C GLN A 88 -5.98 9.70 -11.88
N LYS A 89 -5.81 10.99 -12.20
CA LYS A 89 -5.17 11.42 -13.46
C LYS A 89 -3.80 10.74 -13.64
N HIS A 90 -2.94 10.78 -12.62
CA HIS A 90 -1.65 10.10 -12.65
C HIS A 90 -1.78 8.58 -12.84
N TRP A 91 -2.70 7.93 -12.13
CA TRP A 91 -2.90 6.48 -12.23
C TRP A 91 -3.30 6.05 -13.64
N TYR A 92 -4.27 6.73 -14.24
CA TYR A 92 -4.85 6.29 -15.50
C TYR A 92 -4.08 6.80 -16.73
N GLU A 93 -3.43 7.97 -16.64
CA GLU A 93 -2.81 8.65 -17.80
C GLU A 93 -1.28 8.62 -17.79
N GLU A 94 -0.65 8.41 -16.63
CA GLU A 94 0.81 8.33 -16.51
C GLU A 94 1.28 6.89 -16.21
N LEU A 95 0.61 6.20 -15.29
CA LEU A 95 0.94 4.81 -14.95
C LEU A 95 0.26 3.78 -15.86
N GLY A 96 -0.77 4.20 -16.61
CA GLY A 96 -1.48 3.34 -17.56
C GLY A 96 -2.37 2.28 -16.91
N PHE A 97 -2.84 2.51 -15.68
CA PHE A 97 -3.87 1.63 -15.11
C PHE A 97 -5.16 1.72 -15.92
N CYS A 98 -5.89 0.61 -16.04
CA CYS A 98 -7.21 0.63 -16.65
C CYS A 98 -8.18 1.51 -15.84
N LEU A 99 -9.16 2.12 -16.51
CA LEU A 99 -10.18 2.94 -15.86
C LEU A 99 -11.07 2.14 -14.88
N GLU A 100 -11.03 0.82 -14.92
CA GLU A 100 -11.71 -0.06 -13.95
C GLU A 100 -10.94 -0.21 -12.63
N ALA A 101 -9.67 0.22 -12.56
CA ALA A 101 -8.89 0.12 -11.33
C ALA A 101 -9.41 1.11 -10.27
N ASP A 102 -9.82 0.61 -9.11
CA ASP A 102 -10.29 1.45 -7.99
C ASP A 102 -9.28 1.48 -6.82
N CYS A 103 -9.22 2.64 -6.18
CA CYS A 103 -8.33 2.88 -5.05
C CYS A 103 -9.05 2.51 -3.74
N VAL A 104 -8.90 1.24 -3.34
CA VAL A 104 -9.58 0.67 -2.15
C VAL A 104 -8.73 0.70 -0.86
N ARG A 105 -7.51 1.25 -0.92
CA ARG A 105 -6.58 1.33 0.21
C ARG A 105 -5.98 2.73 0.31
N CYS A 106 -5.82 3.23 1.53
CA CYS A 106 -5.16 4.50 1.78
C CYS A 106 -3.65 4.46 1.42
N PRO A 107 -2.99 5.61 1.22
CA PRO A 107 -1.59 5.68 0.81
C PRO A 107 -0.63 4.92 1.75
N GLN A 108 -0.88 4.99 3.06
CA GLN A 108 -0.07 4.29 4.06
C GLN A 108 -0.18 2.77 3.92
N CYS A 109 -1.40 2.24 3.76
CA CYS A 109 -1.62 0.81 3.55
C CYS A 109 -1.07 0.34 2.19
N ARG A 110 -1.21 1.12 1.12
CA ARG A 110 -0.62 0.78 -0.19
C ARG A 110 0.91 0.69 -0.10
N LYS A 111 1.56 1.65 0.55
CA LYS A 111 3.02 1.62 0.78
C LYS A 111 3.45 0.41 1.59
N LYS A 112 2.67 0.06 2.63
CA LYS A 112 2.91 -1.15 3.42
C LYS A 112 2.82 -2.42 2.58
N GLN A 113 1.76 -2.57 1.77
CA GLN A 113 1.60 -3.71 0.86
C GLN A 113 2.72 -3.81 -0.18
N GLN A 114 3.19 -2.68 -0.72
CA GLN A 114 4.36 -2.66 -1.61
C GLN A 114 5.65 -3.10 -0.90
N GLY A 115 5.82 -2.75 0.38
CA GLY A 115 6.94 -3.23 1.19
C GLY A 115 6.88 -4.74 1.41
N ILE A 116 5.69 -5.26 1.74
CA ILE A 116 5.45 -6.70 1.89
C ILE A 116 5.74 -7.45 0.59
N ALA A 117 5.24 -6.96 -0.55
CA ALA A 117 5.49 -7.56 -1.86
C ALA A 117 6.98 -7.63 -2.18
N ARG A 118 7.73 -6.54 -1.95
CA ARG A 118 9.18 -6.50 -2.11
C ARG A 118 9.93 -7.49 -1.21
N MET A 119 9.51 -7.61 0.05
CA MET A 119 10.12 -8.58 0.97
C MET A 119 9.85 -10.02 0.54
N ARG A 120 8.66 -10.28 -0.03
CA ARG A 120 8.30 -11.60 -0.55
C ARG A 120 9.12 -11.95 -1.79
N GLU A 121 9.20 -11.05 -2.76
CA GLU A 121 10.02 -11.20 -3.96
C GLU A 121 11.48 -11.47 -3.58
N ARG A 122 12.03 -10.66 -2.67
CA ARG A 122 13.41 -10.84 -2.20
C ARG A 122 13.64 -12.18 -1.50
N TYR A 123 12.68 -12.61 -0.67
CA TYR A 123 12.75 -13.93 -0.05
C TYR A 123 12.72 -15.06 -1.09
N GLU A 124 11.86 -14.95 -2.11
CA GLU A 124 11.76 -15.93 -3.21
C GLU A 124 13.07 -15.99 -4.01
N GLU A 125 13.69 -14.86 -4.33
CA GLU A 125 15.02 -14.80 -4.95
C GLU A 125 16.08 -15.54 -4.11
N LEU A 126 16.19 -15.19 -2.83
CA LEU A 126 17.18 -15.78 -1.91
C LEU A 126 16.93 -17.28 -1.71
N PHE A 127 15.67 -17.72 -1.74
CA PHE A 127 15.34 -19.14 -1.64
C PHE A 127 15.91 -19.97 -2.79
N HIS A 128 16.01 -19.39 -3.98
CA HIS A 128 16.55 -20.06 -5.17
C HIS A 128 18.08 -19.98 -5.32
N VAL A 129 18.77 -19.23 -4.46
CA VAL A 129 20.24 -19.23 -4.41
C VAL A 129 20.72 -20.52 -3.73
N ALA A 130 21.49 -21.33 -4.44
CA ALA A 130 22.01 -22.62 -3.95
C ALA A 130 22.99 -22.44 -2.78
N ASP A 131 24.01 -21.60 -2.97
CA ASP A 131 25.05 -21.30 -1.99
C ASP A 131 24.91 -19.84 -1.54
N ARG A 132 24.10 -19.59 -0.51
CA ARG A 132 23.92 -18.23 0.04
C ARG A 132 25.14 -17.82 0.88
N SER A 133 25.59 -16.58 0.71
CA SER A 133 26.57 -15.97 1.60
C SER A 133 25.99 -15.76 3.01
N PRO A 134 26.83 -15.56 4.05
CA PRO A 134 26.35 -15.19 5.38
C PRO A 134 25.43 -13.96 5.38
N GLU A 135 25.74 -12.95 4.56
CA GLU A 135 24.91 -11.75 4.42
C GLU A 135 23.54 -12.07 3.80
N GLN A 136 23.50 -12.98 2.82
CA GLN A 136 22.27 -13.43 2.17
C GLN A 136 21.41 -14.31 3.09
N GLU A 137 22.02 -15.16 3.91
CA GLU A 137 21.31 -15.93 4.94
C GLU A 137 20.71 -14.98 6.00
N LEU A 138 21.45 -13.96 6.42
CA LEU A 138 20.96 -12.93 7.35
C LEU A 138 19.79 -12.13 6.75
N GLU A 139 19.91 -11.73 5.48
CA GLU A 139 18.84 -11.05 4.74
C GLU A 139 17.60 -11.94 4.59
N MET A 140 17.79 -13.23 4.30
CA MET A 140 16.69 -14.18 4.20
C MET A 140 15.95 -14.34 5.54
N ALA A 141 16.69 -14.36 6.65
CA ALA A 141 16.12 -14.42 7.99
C ALA A 141 15.27 -13.16 8.28
N GLU A 142 15.76 -12.00 7.87
CA GLU A 142 15.04 -10.74 8.00
C GLU A 142 13.73 -10.72 7.20
N CYS A 143 13.78 -11.11 5.91
CA CYS A 143 12.57 -11.19 5.08
C CYS A 143 11.56 -12.17 5.69
N CYS A 144 12.01 -13.35 6.13
CA CYS A 144 11.15 -14.37 6.72
C CYS A 144 10.45 -13.85 7.99
N LEU A 145 11.20 -13.23 8.90
CA LEU A 145 10.65 -12.65 10.13
C LEU A 145 9.68 -11.50 9.85
N ALA A 146 10.00 -10.61 8.90
CA ALA A 146 9.12 -9.52 8.50
C ALA A 146 7.80 -10.04 7.92
N LEU A 147 7.85 -11.04 7.04
CA LEU A 147 6.66 -11.66 6.44
C LEU A 147 5.81 -12.39 7.48
N MET A 148 6.41 -12.96 8.53
CA MET A 148 5.68 -13.54 9.66
C MET A 148 5.01 -12.47 10.53
N GLN A 149 5.69 -11.35 10.79
CA GLN A 149 5.14 -10.21 11.53
C GLN A 149 3.93 -9.60 10.81
N GLU A 150 3.94 -9.64 9.48
CA GLU A 150 2.84 -9.20 8.63
C GLU A 150 1.78 -10.28 8.35
N SER A 151 1.89 -11.44 9.02
CA SER A 151 0.98 -12.58 8.87
C SER A 151 0.87 -13.14 7.43
N VAL A 152 1.85 -12.84 6.58
CA VAL A 152 1.99 -13.43 5.24
C VAL A 152 2.55 -14.85 5.36
N PHE A 153 3.54 -15.03 6.23
CA PHE A 153 4.07 -16.35 6.56
C PHE A 153 3.47 -16.88 7.86
N HIS A 154 3.18 -18.18 7.86
CA HIS A 154 2.65 -18.86 9.04
C HIS A 154 3.70 -18.84 10.18
N PRO A 155 3.30 -18.64 11.45
CA PRO A 155 4.22 -18.64 12.59
C PRO A 155 5.07 -19.91 12.76
N ARG A 156 4.68 -21.03 12.13
CA ARG A 156 5.48 -22.27 12.09
C ARG A 156 6.85 -22.10 11.42
N GLN A 157 7.07 -21.01 10.69
CA GLN A 157 8.36 -20.68 10.10
C GLN A 157 9.40 -20.18 11.13
N ILE A 158 9.09 -20.11 12.43
CA ILE A 158 10.05 -19.75 13.50
C ILE A 158 11.33 -20.58 13.41
N GLU A 159 11.22 -21.90 13.25
CA GLU A 159 12.40 -22.78 13.16
C GLU A 159 13.26 -22.47 11.94
N ARG A 160 12.64 -22.01 10.85
CA ARG A 160 13.39 -21.56 9.68
C ARG A 160 14.21 -20.32 9.98
N VAL A 161 13.63 -19.33 10.66
CA VAL A 161 14.36 -18.12 11.07
C VAL A 161 15.52 -18.49 12.02
N ARG A 162 15.27 -19.38 13.00
CA ARG A 162 16.32 -19.86 13.92
C ARG A 162 17.46 -20.57 13.18
N MET A 163 17.13 -21.44 12.24
CA MET A 163 18.11 -22.14 11.41
C MET A 163 18.99 -21.17 10.64
N LEU A 164 18.40 -20.17 9.96
CA LEU A 164 19.13 -19.15 9.19
C LEU A 164 20.06 -18.33 10.10
N LEU A 165 19.56 -17.89 11.26
CA LEU A 165 20.36 -17.12 12.22
C LEU A 165 21.52 -17.95 12.82
N ASN A 166 21.30 -19.23 13.13
CA ASN A 166 22.34 -20.09 13.66
C ASN A 166 23.49 -20.32 12.68
N ARG A 167 23.22 -20.36 11.37
CA ARG A 167 24.25 -20.51 10.32
C ARG A 167 25.19 -19.31 10.22
N VAL A 168 24.74 -18.14 10.64
CA VAL A 168 25.46 -16.87 10.49
C VAL A 168 25.93 -16.28 11.82
N ALA A 169 25.65 -16.97 12.94
CA ALA A 169 25.87 -16.46 14.28
C ALA A 169 27.35 -16.14 14.58
N ASP A 170 28.28 -16.92 14.04
CA ASP A 170 29.71 -16.69 14.25
C ASP A 170 30.23 -15.51 13.40
N THR A 171 29.81 -15.43 12.13
CA THR A 171 30.21 -14.37 11.21
C THR A 171 29.63 -13.01 11.61
N HIS A 172 28.40 -12.97 12.12
CA HIS A 172 27.68 -11.74 12.45
C HIS A 172 27.55 -11.48 13.97
N ARG A 173 28.39 -12.10 14.80
CA ARG A 173 28.27 -12.02 16.27
C ARG A 173 28.28 -10.58 16.82
N GLN A 174 29.03 -9.68 16.18
CA GLN A 174 29.13 -8.27 16.56
C GLN A 174 28.25 -7.35 15.69
N ASP A 175 27.46 -7.92 14.78
CA ASP A 175 26.60 -7.16 13.88
C ASP A 175 25.33 -6.69 14.60
N SER A 176 25.14 -5.38 14.66
CA SER A 176 23.94 -4.76 15.21
C SER A 176 22.64 -5.22 14.54
N ARG A 177 22.68 -5.54 13.24
CA ARG A 177 21.54 -6.06 12.47
C ARG A 177 21.17 -7.47 12.94
N PHE A 178 22.16 -8.32 13.17
CA PHE A 178 21.94 -9.66 13.72
C PHE A 178 21.32 -9.58 15.12
N ALA A 179 21.90 -8.78 16.01
CA ALA A 179 21.37 -8.58 17.36
C ALA A 179 19.91 -8.06 17.33
N ASN A 180 19.59 -7.14 16.42
CA ASN A 180 18.23 -6.64 16.23
C ASN A 180 17.25 -7.74 15.80
N LEU A 181 17.65 -8.60 14.86
CA LEU A 181 16.82 -9.70 14.36
C LEU A 181 16.53 -10.73 15.45
N VAL A 182 17.53 -11.10 16.25
CA VAL A 182 17.36 -12.00 17.40
C VAL A 182 16.36 -11.40 18.39
N ALA A 183 16.51 -10.13 18.77
CA ALA A 183 15.59 -9.47 19.69
C ALA A 183 14.16 -9.38 19.13
N ARG A 184 13.99 -9.11 17.83
CA ARG A 184 12.68 -9.10 17.15
C ARG A 184 12.04 -10.49 17.13
N LEU A 185 12.82 -11.54 16.91
CA LEU A 185 12.34 -12.92 16.92
C LEU A 185 11.88 -13.33 18.32
N GLU A 186 12.67 -13.05 19.36
CA GLU A 186 12.30 -13.33 20.75
C GLU A 186 11.00 -12.64 21.14
N LYS A 187 10.85 -11.35 20.78
CA LYS A 187 9.61 -10.60 21.02
C LYS A 187 8.42 -11.25 20.31
N PHE A 188 8.59 -11.66 19.05
CA PHE A 188 7.54 -12.31 18.27
C PHE A 188 7.08 -13.64 18.91
N VAL A 189 8.03 -14.47 19.36
CA VAL A 189 7.73 -15.75 20.04
C VAL A 189 6.94 -15.49 21.33
N ARG A 190 7.40 -14.56 22.19
CA ARG A 190 6.71 -14.22 23.45
C ARG A 190 5.26 -13.77 23.23
N THR A 191 5.01 -12.98 22.20
CA THR A 191 3.64 -12.51 21.88
C THR A 191 2.71 -13.62 21.39
N LYS A 192 3.24 -14.71 20.85
CA LYS A 192 2.43 -15.86 20.40
C LYS A 192 2.06 -16.77 21.57
N ASP A 193 3.01 -17.03 22.47
CA ASP A 193 2.76 -17.90 23.63
C ASP A 193 1.78 -17.28 24.63
N GLY A 194 1.71 -15.94 24.71
CA GLY A 194 0.73 -15.23 25.53
C GLY A 194 -0.69 -15.12 24.95
N GLY A 195 -0.90 -15.53 23.70
CA GLY A 195 -2.18 -15.42 22.98
C GLY A 195 -2.96 -16.74 22.82
N SER A 196 -2.46 -17.84 23.39
CA SER A 196 -3.20 -19.11 23.53
C SER A 196 -3.71 -19.27 24.96
N ARG A 197 -4.80 -18.56 25.29
CA ARG A 197 -5.72 -18.91 26.38
C ARG A 197 -7.13 -18.55 25.96
#